data_AF-A0A6G5R3F2-F1
#
_entry.id   AF-A0A6G5R3F2-F1
#
_cell.length_a   1.000
_cell.length_b   1.000
_cell.length_c   1.000
_cell.angle_alpha   90.00
_cell.angle_beta   90.00
_cell.angle_gamma   90.00
#
_symmetry.space_group_name_H-M   'P 1'
#
loop_
_entity.id
_entity.type
_entity.pdbx_description
1 polymer ?
#
loop_
_entity_poly.entity_id
_entity_poly.type
_entity_poly.pdbx_seq_one_letter_code
_entity_poly.pdbx_strand_id
1 'polypeptide(L)'
;MNIVYPVTPNDLSTPGKRLDMARMALGLPKVELAVRIFRSSMFIYNQVIKGKVLFPLEWAYMLKDYYGINMDWLYYGKGEIYIKNLGDENA
;
A
#
# COMPACT_ATOMS: atom_id res chain seq x y z
N MET A 1 -19.79 -2.33 15.82
CA MET A 1 -19.07 -1.10 16.17
C MET A 1 -18.29 -0.69 14.94
N ASN A 2 -18.83 0.23 14.12
CA ASN A 2 -18.18 0.67 12.88
C ASN A 2 -17.10 1.70 13.24
N ILE A 3 -15.83 1.31 13.14
CA ILE A 3 -14.72 2.25 13.26
C ILE A 3 -14.65 3.02 11.94
N VAL A 4 -15.33 4.15 11.89
CA VAL A 4 -15.16 5.14 10.82
C VAL A 4 -13.88 5.90 11.13
N TYR A 5 -12.77 5.53 10.47
CA TYR A 5 -11.57 6.36 10.52
C TYR A 5 -11.88 7.69 9.85
N PRO A 6 -11.54 8.84 10.47
CA PRO A 6 -11.68 10.13 9.82
C PRO A 6 -10.74 10.15 8.61
N VAL A 7 -11.29 9.91 7.42
CA VAL A 7 -10.57 10.05 6.17
C VAL A 7 -10.44 11.55 5.93
N THR A 8 -9.38 12.17 6.48
CA THR A 8 -8.91 13.44 5.92
C THR A 8 -8.73 13.22 4.43
N PRO A 9 -9.16 14.13 3.53
CA PRO A 9 -9.02 13.93 2.08
C PRO A 9 -7.59 13.51 1.80
N ASN A 10 -7.40 12.24 1.45
CA ASN A 10 -6.09 11.63 1.44
C ASN A 10 -5.28 12.38 0.40
N ASP A 11 -4.34 13.20 0.86
CA ASP A 11 -3.30 13.73 0.00
C ASP A 11 -2.47 12.52 -0.47
N LEU A 12 -2.90 11.85 -1.54
CA LEU A 12 -2.22 10.69 -2.12
C LEU A 12 -1.00 11.12 -2.94
N SER A 13 -0.41 12.29 -2.67
CA SER A 13 0.73 12.83 -3.40
C SER A 13 1.98 11.97 -3.32
N THR A 14 2.15 11.19 -2.23
CA THR A 14 3.36 10.39 -2.01
C THR A 14 3.07 8.88 -2.03
N PRO A 15 4.05 8.06 -2.45
CA PRO A 15 3.95 6.61 -2.37
C PRO A 15 3.67 6.10 -0.96
N GLY A 16 4.27 6.73 0.06
CA GLY A 16 4.04 6.38 1.46
C GLY A 16 2.60 6.57 1.93
N LYS A 17 1.91 7.62 1.45
CA LYS A 17 0.49 7.84 1.77
C LYS A 17 -0.42 6.89 1.00
N ARG A 18 -0.11 6.60 -0.26
CA ARG A 18 -0.81 5.56 -1.05
C ARG A 18 -0.65 4.17 -0.44
N LEU A 19 0.53 3.85 0.10
CA LEU A 19 0.76 2.63 0.88
C LEU A 19 -0.14 2.58 2.12
N ASP A 20 -0.22 3.65 2.92
CA ASP A 20 -1.05 3.63 4.13
C ASP A 20 -2.54 3.51 3.78
N MET A 21 -2.99 4.13 2.69
CA MET A 21 -4.34 3.95 2.15
C MET A 21 -4.58 2.50 1.71
N ALA A 22 -3.68 1.91 0.91
CA ALA A 22 -3.82 0.54 0.45
C ALA A 22 -3.86 -0.45 1.62
N ARG A 23 -2.99 -0.26 2.63
CA ARG A 23 -3.02 -1.03 3.87
C ARG A 23 -4.38 -0.93 4.57
N MET A 24 -4.92 0.29 4.72
CA MET A 24 -6.23 0.50 5.35
C MET A 24 -7.36 -0.18 4.57
N ALA A 25 -7.33 -0.10 3.24
CA ALA A 25 -8.31 -0.75 2.38
C ALA A 25 -8.27 -2.28 2.52
N LEU A 26 -7.08 -2.85 2.71
CA LEU A 26 -6.88 -4.29 2.97
C LEU A 26 -7.19 -4.69 4.42
N GLY A 27 -7.52 -3.74 5.31
CA GLY A 27 -7.79 -4.02 6.73
C GLY A 27 -6.55 -4.47 7.53
N LEU A 28 -5.34 -4.25 7.00
CA LEU A 28 -4.11 -4.79 7.61
C LEU A 28 -3.59 -3.87 8.73
N PRO A 29 -3.26 -4.40 9.93
CA PRO A 29 -2.51 -3.65 10.94
C PRO A 29 -1.14 -3.21 10.42
N LYS A 30 -0.67 -2.02 10.84
CA LYS A 30 0.67 -1.50 10.44
C LYS A 30 1.80 -2.47 10.78
N VAL A 31 1.74 -3.10 11.95
CA VAL A 31 2.74 -4.08 12.41
C VAL A 31 2.78 -5.31 11.52
N GLU A 32 1.62 -5.80 11.08
CA GLU A 32 1.54 -6.96 10.19
C GLU A 32 2.21 -6.65 8.85
N LEU A 33 1.87 -5.52 8.24
CA LEU A 33 2.47 -5.12 6.96
C LEU A 33 3.98 -4.84 7.09
N ALA A 34 4.39 -4.07 8.09
CA ALA A 34 5.79 -3.69 8.26
C ALA A 34 6.70 -4.88 8.60
N VAL A 35 6.29 -5.71 9.57
CA VAL A 35 7.18 -6.73 10.16
C VAL A 35 7.02 -8.07 9.48
N ARG A 36 5.78 -8.51 9.18
CA ARG A 36 5.55 -9.86 8.65
C ARG A 36 5.70 -9.91 7.14
N ILE A 37 5.10 -8.95 6.45
CA ILE A 37 5.08 -8.92 4.98
C ILE A 37 6.39 -8.33 4.46
N PHE A 38 6.72 -7.10 4.87
CA PHE A 38 7.92 -6.41 4.39
C PHE A 38 9.22 -6.80 5.09
N ARG A 39 9.15 -7.63 6.14
CA ARG A 39 10.30 -8.03 6.96
C ARG A 39 11.18 -6.84 7.38
N SER A 40 10.52 -5.73 7.71
CA SER A 40 11.17 -4.47 8.08
C SER A 40 10.78 -4.06 9.50
N SER A 41 11.43 -3.03 10.02
CA SER A 41 11.08 -2.46 11.32
C SER A 41 9.94 -1.44 11.17
N MET A 42 9.13 -1.32 12.22
CA MET A 42 8.14 -0.24 12.34
C MET A 42 8.77 1.15 12.21
N PHE A 43 10.04 1.30 12.60
CA PHE A 43 10.76 2.56 12.43
C PHE A 43 10.92 2.91 10.94
N ILE A 44 11.49 2.01 10.14
CA ILE A 44 11.70 2.24 8.70
C ILE A 44 10.37 2.44 7.99
N TYR A 45 9.38 1.59 8.27
CA TYR A 45 8.02 1.73 7.75
C TYR A 45 7.42 3.12 7.99
N ASN A 46 7.54 3.63 9.22
CA ASN A 46 7.04 4.97 9.54
C ASN A 46 7.83 6.09 8.83
N GLN A 47 9.12 5.92 8.57
CA GLN A 47 9.90 6.90 7.79
C GLN A 47 9.45 6.93 6.32
N VAL A 48 9.15 5.75 5.74
CA VAL A 48 8.65 5.63 4.36
C VAL A 48 7.26 6.27 4.22
N ILE A 49 6.31 5.99 5.13
CA ILE A 49 4.98 6.61 5.10
C ILE A 49 5.07 8.14 5.19
N LYS A 50 5.98 8.65 6.02
CA LYS A 50 6.20 10.09 6.20
C LYS A 50 6.95 10.74 5.03
N GLY A 51 7.37 9.96 4.02
CA GLY A 51 8.16 10.46 2.89
C GLY A 51 9.57 10.89 3.26
N LYS A 52 10.08 10.46 4.43
CA LYS A 52 11.44 10.77 4.90
C LYS A 52 12.49 9.82 4.32
N VAL A 53 12.05 8.65 3.88
CA VAL A 53 12.87 7.62 3.22
C VAL A 53 12.18 7.21 1.94
N LEU A 54 12.98 6.86 0.93
CA LEU A 54 12.49 6.42 -0.37
C LEU A 54 11.67 5.13 -0.23
N PHE A 55 10.63 5.00 -1.05
CA PHE A 55 9.77 3.82 -1.04
C PHE A 55 10.50 2.61 -1.64
N PRO A 56 10.74 1.53 -0.87
CA PRO A 56 11.48 0.37 -1.36
C PRO A 56 10.77 -0.35 -2.50
N LEU A 57 11.50 -0.68 -3.56
CA LEU A 57 10.94 -1.35 -4.74
C LEU A 57 10.46 -2.77 -4.41
N GLU A 58 11.16 -3.45 -3.52
CA GLU A 58 10.80 -4.77 -3.02
C GLU A 58 9.41 -4.77 -2.38
N TRP A 59 9.03 -3.69 -1.68
CA TRP A 59 7.71 -3.58 -1.06
C TRP A 59 6.61 -3.44 -2.11
N ALA A 60 6.88 -2.73 -3.21
CA ALA A 60 5.92 -2.61 -4.30
C ALA A 60 5.68 -3.96 -4.98
N TYR A 61 6.74 -4.74 -5.23
CA TYR A 61 6.61 -6.10 -5.76
C TYR A 61 5.84 -7.01 -4.80
N MET A 62 6.14 -6.99 -3.50
CA MET A 62 5.39 -7.78 -2.52
C MET A 62 3.89 -7.43 -2.48
N LEU A 63 3.55 -6.14 -2.57
CA LEU A 63 2.15 -5.72 -2.61
C LEU A 63 1.44 -6.12 -3.91
N LYS A 64 2.15 -6.07 -5.03
CA LYS A 64 1.66 -6.58 -6.30
C LYS A 64 1.40 -8.08 -6.21
N ASP A 65 2.37 -8.85 -5.72
CA ASP A 65 2.30 -10.31 -5.74
C ASP A 65 1.29 -10.86 -4.72
N TYR A 66 1.20 -10.25 -3.54
CA TYR A 66 0.29 -10.73 -2.48
C TYR A 66 -1.13 -10.17 -2.58
N TYR A 67 -1.29 -8.95 -3.09
CA TYR A 67 -2.57 -8.25 -3.04
C TYR A 67 -3.02 -7.70 -4.39
N GLY A 68 -2.28 -7.95 -5.47
CA GLY A 68 -2.63 -7.45 -6.80
C GLY A 68 -2.58 -5.92 -6.90
N ILE A 69 -1.78 -5.24 -6.07
CA ILE A 69 -1.69 -3.77 -6.11
C ILE A 69 -0.86 -3.33 -7.31
N ASN A 70 -1.37 -2.34 -8.04
CA ASN A 70 -0.70 -1.72 -9.17
C ASN A 70 0.48 -0.86 -8.71
N MET A 71 1.67 -1.20 -9.20
CA MET A 71 2.91 -0.48 -8.89
C MET A 71 2.90 0.95 -9.42
N ASP A 72 2.30 1.21 -10.60
CA ASP A 72 2.24 2.56 -11.17
C ASP A 72 1.32 3.47 -10.36
N TRP A 73 0.23 2.90 -9.84
CA TRP A 73 -0.62 3.61 -8.89
C TRP A 73 0.14 3.92 -7.61
N LEU A 74 0.86 2.93 -7.06
CA LEU A 74 1.61 3.10 -5.82
C LEU A 74 2.70 4.19 -5.93
N TYR A 75 3.49 4.18 -7.01
CA TYR A 75 4.59 5.13 -7.20
C TYR A 75 4.17 6.49 -7.75
N TYR A 76 3.19 6.54 -8.65
CA TYR A 76 2.88 7.73 -9.43
C TYR A 76 1.43 8.18 -9.29
N GLY A 77 0.57 7.39 -8.65
CA GLY A 77 -0.87 7.68 -8.54
C GLY A 77 -1.59 7.52 -9.88
N LYS A 78 -1.03 6.74 -10.82
CA LYS A 78 -1.59 6.55 -12.16
C LYS A 78 -2.25 5.19 -12.30
N GLY A 79 -3.40 5.17 -12.99
CA GLY A 79 -4.17 3.95 -13.25
C GLY A 79 -4.99 3.48 -12.04
N GLU A 80 -5.51 2.26 -12.16
CA GLU A 80 -6.31 1.60 -11.12
C GLU A 80 -5.45 1.15 -9.93
N ILE A 81 -6.03 1.09 -8.73
CA ILE A 81 -5.34 0.65 -7.51
C ILE A 81 -4.93 -0.83 -7.61
N TYR A 82 -5.84 -1.66 -8.13
CA TYR A 82 -5.64 -3.09 -8.27
C TYR A 82 -5.50 -3.45 -9.74
N ILE A 83 -4.59 -4.38 -10.02
CA ILE A 83 -4.43 -4.95 -11.34
C ILE A 83 -5.50 -6.03 -11.50
N LYS A 84 -6.31 -5.97 -12.56
CA LYS A 84 -7.17 -7.10 -12.93
C LYS A 84 -6.29 -8.27 -13.33
N ASN A 85 -6.50 -9.43 -12.72
CA ASN A 85 -5.85 -10.65 -13.19
C ASN A 85 -6.43 -10.97 -14.57
N LEU A 86 -5.58 -11.14 -15.59
CA LEU A 86 -5.95 -11.53 -16.95
C LEU A 86 -6.70 -12.90 -17.04
N GLY A 87 -6.95 -13.56 -15.91
CA GLY A 87 -7.72 -14.81 -15.82
C GLY A 87 -9.19 -14.65 -15.44
N ASP A 88 -9.63 -13.46 -15.01
CA ASP A 88 -11.03 -13.25 -14.57
C ASP A 88 -11.99 -12.89 -15.72
N GLU A 89 -11.54 -12.98 -16.97
CA GLU A 89 -12.34 -12.67 -18.17
C GLU A 89 -12.84 -13.92 -18.92
N ASN A 90 -12.64 -15.13 -18.39
CA ASN A 90 -13.12 -16.39 -19.00
C ASN A 90 -13.66 -17.41 -17.96
N ALA A 91 -14.53 -17.00 -17.04
CA ALA A 91 -15.30 -17.90 -16.19
C ALA A 91 -16.81 -17.62 -16.30
#